data_AF-A0A965X6S8-F1
#
_entry.id   AF-A0A965X6S8-F1
#
_cell.length_a   1.000
_cell.length_b   1.000
_cell.length_c   1.000
_cell.angle_alpha   90.00
_cell.angle_beta   90.00
_cell.angle_gamma   90.00
#
_symmetry.space_group_name_H-M   'P 1'
#
loop_
_entity.id
_entity.type
_entity.pdbx_description
1 polymer ?
#
loop_
_entity_poly.entity_id
_entity_poly.type
_entity_poly.pdbx_seq_one_letter_code
_entity_poly.pdbx_strand_id
1 'polypeptide(L)'
;MDFDAMFSVNVKAPFKIIQAALLYRNMPIEIADEWLDLVAVGTVSDLVPLTGENRIIAALGLEKLNKFERLGIKLLARSVRLDKLSAR
;
A
#
# COMPACT_ATOMS: atom_id res chain seq x y z
N MET A 1 20.00 -11.96 1.75
CA MET A 1 18.62 -11.89 2.28
C MET A 1 18.52 -10.51 2.88
N ASP A 2 17.90 -9.56 2.15
CA ASP A 2 17.88 -8.15 2.57
C ASP A 2 17.14 -8.01 3.90
N PHE A 3 17.78 -7.33 4.85
CA PHE A 3 17.24 -7.06 6.18
C PHE A 3 15.92 -6.24 6.13
N ASP A 4 15.68 -5.54 5.02
CA ASP A 4 14.44 -4.81 4.71
C ASP A 4 13.19 -5.71 4.62
N ALA A 5 13.36 -7.01 4.34
CA ALA A 5 12.24 -7.96 4.29
C ALA A 5 11.66 -8.28 5.68
N MET A 6 12.39 -8.01 6.77
CA MET A 6 12.02 -8.45 8.12
C MET A 6 11.05 -7.50 8.83
N PHE A 7 10.88 -6.26 8.35
CA PHE A 7 10.13 -5.22 9.09
C PHE A 7 8.67 -5.03 8.65
N SER A 8 8.23 -5.52 7.50
CA SER A 8 6.85 -5.31 7.02
C SER A 8 6.10 -6.63 6.90
N VAL A 9 5.69 -7.18 8.05
CA VAL A 9 5.01 -8.49 8.09
C VAL A 9 3.47 -8.34 8.06
N ASN A 10 2.92 -7.17 8.40
CA ASN A 10 1.47 -7.04 8.62
C ASN A 10 0.65 -6.98 7.31
N VAL A 11 0.84 -5.95 6.48
CA VAL A 11 0.00 -5.74 5.27
C VAL A 11 0.66 -6.21 3.98
N LYS A 12 2.00 -6.26 3.94
CA LYS A 12 2.77 -6.62 2.75
C LYS A 12 2.73 -8.13 2.46
N ALA A 13 2.75 -8.97 3.50
CA ALA A 13 2.68 -10.42 3.30
C ALA A 13 1.34 -10.88 2.68
N PRO A 14 0.16 -10.44 3.17
CA PRO A 14 -1.11 -10.71 2.49
C PRO A 14 -1.14 -10.20 1.04
N PHE A 15 -0.61 -8.99 0.80
CA PHE A 15 -0.52 -8.43 -0.56
C PHE A 15 0.32 -9.31 -1.50
N LYS A 16 1.48 -9.80 -1.02
CA LYS A 16 2.33 -10.73 -1.77
C LYS A 16 1.67 -12.08 -2.02
N ILE A 17 0.87 -12.58 -1.08
CA ILE A 17 0.09 -13.80 -1.26
C ILE A 17 -0.94 -13.62 -2.38
N ILE A 18 -1.63 -12.48 -2.43
CA ILE A 18 -2.57 -12.16 -3.51
C ILE A 18 -1.84 -12.11 -4.86
N GLN A 19 -0.71 -11.41 -4.92
CA GLN A 19 0.13 -11.36 -6.13
C GLN A 19 0.56 -12.76 -6.58
N ALA A 20 1.05 -13.60 -5.67
CA ALA A 20 1.46 -14.97 -5.96
C ALA A 20 0.29 -15.83 -6.44
N ALA A 21 -0.89 -15.69 -5.84
CA ALA A 21 -2.10 -16.42 -6.25
C ALA A 21 -2.57 -16.03 -7.66
N LEU A 22 -2.46 -14.75 -8.03
CA LEU A 22 -2.77 -14.26 -9.38
C LEU A 22 -1.79 -14.83 -10.41
N LEU A 23 -0.49 -14.79 -10.12
CA LEU A 23 0.54 -15.39 -10.97
C LEU A 23 0.32 -16.90 -11.15
N TYR A 24 0.01 -17.62 -10.07
CA TYR A 24 -0.28 -19.05 -10.13
C TYR A 24 -1.48 -19.38 -11.02
N ARG A 25 -2.45 -18.47 -11.10
CA ARG A 25 -3.65 -18.60 -11.94
C ARG A 25 -3.45 -18.04 -13.36
N ASN A 26 -2.25 -17.60 -13.74
CA ASN A 26 -1.98 -16.87 -14.99
C ASN A 26 -2.89 -15.65 -15.19
N MET A 27 -3.19 -14.95 -14.10
CA MET A 27 -3.96 -13.71 -14.12
C MET A 27 -3.02 -12.50 -14.03
N PRO A 28 -3.43 -11.32 -14.54
CA PRO A 28 -2.66 -10.09 -14.38
C PRO A 28 -2.39 -9.79 -12.90
N ILE A 29 -1.12 -9.54 -12.55
CA ILE A 29 -0.69 -9.29 -11.18
C ILE A 29 -1.20 -7.93 -10.67
N GLU A 30 -1.44 -7.00 -11.60
CA GLU A 30 -1.96 -5.65 -11.38
C GLU A 30 -3.36 -5.65 -10.77
N ILE A 31 -4.08 -6.78 -10.82
CA ILE A 31 -5.33 -6.95 -10.06
C ILE A 31 -5.10 -6.73 -8.56
N ALA A 32 -3.91 -7.07 -8.05
CA ALA A 32 -3.53 -6.79 -6.67
C ALA A 32 -3.49 -5.29 -6.35
N ASP A 33 -3.26 -4.42 -7.35
CA ASP A 33 -3.15 -2.97 -7.16
C ASP A 33 -4.48 -2.35 -6.71
N GLU A 34 -5.57 -3.13 -6.71
CA GLU A 34 -6.80 -2.75 -6.06
C GLU A 34 -6.59 -2.40 -4.59
N TRP A 35 -5.74 -3.14 -3.88
CA TRP A 35 -5.50 -2.96 -2.44
C TRP A 35 -4.26 -2.11 -2.10
N LEU A 36 -3.57 -1.58 -3.10
CA LEU A 36 -2.27 -0.92 -2.92
C LEU A 36 -2.33 0.32 -2.01
N ASP A 37 -3.45 1.03 -2.00
CA ASP A 37 -3.69 2.18 -1.13
C ASP A 37 -3.72 1.78 0.36
N LEU A 38 -4.40 0.69 0.69
CA LEU A 38 -4.44 0.14 2.05
C LEU A 38 -3.10 -0.44 2.48
N VAL A 39 -2.39 -1.10 1.55
CA VAL A 39 -1.03 -1.61 1.82
C VAL A 39 -0.08 -0.46 2.11
N ALA A 40 -0.15 0.65 1.36
CA ALA A 40 0.65 1.84 1.65
C ALA A 40 0.34 2.44 3.03
N VAL A 41 -0.94 2.55 3.41
CA VAL A 41 -1.32 3.05 4.74
C VAL A 41 -0.70 2.18 5.84
N GLY A 42 -0.81 0.85 5.74
CA GLY A 42 -0.21 -0.06 6.71
C GLY A 42 1.31 0.00 6.73
N THR A 43 1.96 0.07 5.57
CA THR A 43 3.42 0.19 5.46
C THR A 43 3.94 1.47 6.11
N VAL A 44 3.30 2.61 5.90
CA VAL A 44 3.69 3.88 6.55
C VAL A 44 3.39 3.85 8.05
N SER A 45 2.27 3.24 8.45
CA SER A 45 1.86 3.13 9.86
C SER A 45 2.77 2.22 10.68
N ASP A 46 3.36 1.20 10.05
CA ASP A 46 4.34 0.30 10.67
C ASP A 46 5.72 0.98 10.87
N LEU A 47 5.89 2.24 10.45
CA LEU A 47 7.14 3.03 10.56
C LEU A 47 8.39 2.30 10.01
N VAL A 48 8.20 1.44 9.01
CA VAL A 48 9.30 0.71 8.39
C VAL A 48 10.15 1.63 7.51
N PRO A 49 11.44 1.30 7.27
CA PRO A 49 12.25 2.05 6.32
C PRO A 49 11.59 2.12 4.94
N LEU A 50 11.40 3.34 4.41
CA LEU A 50 10.87 3.59 3.07
C LEU A 50 12.01 3.53 2.03
N THR A 51 12.68 2.39 2.02
CA THR A 51 13.73 2.02 1.06
C THR A 51 13.22 0.93 0.13
N GLY A 52 13.90 0.76 -1.01
CA GLY A 52 13.60 -0.30 -1.97
C GLY A 52 12.12 -0.43 -2.32
N GLU A 53 11.55 -1.60 -2.02
CA GLU A 53 10.15 -1.93 -2.30
C GLU A 53 9.15 -1.12 -1.47
N ASN A 54 9.45 -0.87 -0.18
CA ASN A 54 8.53 -0.13 0.70
C ASN A 54 8.33 1.30 0.19
N ARG A 55 9.38 1.89 -0.41
CA ARG A 55 9.29 3.19 -1.10
C ARG A 55 8.33 3.16 -2.28
N ILE A 56 8.40 2.12 -3.10
CA ILE A 56 7.54 1.96 -4.29
C ILE A 56 6.08 1.77 -3.87
N ILE A 57 5.83 0.89 -2.89
CA ILE A 57 4.50 0.66 -2.32
C ILE A 57 3.92 1.97 -1.77
N ALA A 58 4.70 2.70 -0.97
CA ALA A 58 4.25 3.95 -0.39
C ALA A 58 3.94 5.01 -1.46
N ALA A 59 4.82 5.17 -2.46
CA ALA A 59 4.62 6.16 -3.52
C ALA A 59 3.37 5.88 -4.36
N LEU A 60 3.24 4.66 -4.90
CA LEU A 60 2.12 4.29 -5.76
C LEU A 60 0.81 4.16 -4.99
N GLY A 61 0.86 3.60 -3.77
CA GLY A 61 -0.33 3.48 -2.94
C GLY A 61 -0.82 4.85 -2.44
N LEU A 62 0.06 5.81 -2.19
CA LEU A 62 -0.34 7.18 -1.88
C LEU A 62 -1.00 7.88 -3.08
N GLU A 63 -0.49 7.65 -4.29
CA GLU A 63 -1.13 8.15 -5.51
C GLU A 63 -2.56 7.59 -5.66
N LYS A 64 -2.75 6.29 -5.39
CA LYS A 64 -4.09 5.67 -5.37
C LYS A 64 -4.96 6.21 -4.23
N LEU A 65 -4.41 6.34 -3.02
CA LEU A 65 -5.12 6.83 -1.83
C LEU A 65 -5.68 8.24 -2.04
N ASN A 66 -4.95 9.10 -2.78
CA ASN A 66 -5.38 10.44 -3.16
C ASN A 66 -6.60 10.51 -4.07
N LYS A 67 -7.02 9.39 -4.66
CA LYS A 67 -8.26 9.32 -5.44
C LYS A 67 -9.50 9.26 -4.55
N PHE A 68 -9.34 9.00 -3.24
CA PHE A 68 -10.41 8.95 -2.24
C PHE A 68 -11.59 8.03 -2.62
N GLU A 69 -11.32 6.94 -3.33
CA GLU A 69 -12.34 5.99 -3.79
C GLU A 69 -12.97 5.21 -2.62
N ARG A 70 -12.17 4.92 -1.57
CA ARG A 70 -12.65 4.23 -0.37
C ARG A 70 -13.37 5.19 0.57
N LEU A 71 -14.66 4.93 0.81
CA LEU A 71 -15.50 5.75 1.70
C LEU A 71 -14.85 5.98 3.08
N GLY A 72 -14.29 4.94 3.69
CA GLY A 72 -13.62 5.05 4.99
C GLY A 72 -12.43 6.03 4.98
N ILE A 73 -11.55 5.92 3.98
CA ILE A 73 -10.42 6.83 3.81
C ILE A 73 -10.90 8.27 3.57
N LYS A 74 -11.93 8.45 2.75
CA LYS A 74 -12.52 9.78 2.48
C LYS A 74 -13.07 10.43 3.75
N LEU A 75 -13.75 9.68 4.59
CA LEU A 75 -14.28 10.18 5.86
C LEU A 75 -13.16 10.51 6.86
N LEU A 76 -12.12 9.68 6.94
CA LEU A 76 -10.94 9.94 7.78
C LEU A 76 -10.20 11.19 7.33
N ALA A 77 -9.92 11.35 6.03
CA ALA A 77 -9.26 12.53 5.51
C ALA A 77 -10.05 13.82 5.82
N ARG A 78 -11.38 13.77 5.69
CA ARG A 78 -12.25 14.89 6.04
C ARG A 78 -12.24 15.23 7.53
N SER A 79 -12.16 14.24 8.42
CA SER A 79 -12.15 14.49 9.87
C SER A 79 -10.90 15.26 10.32
N VAL A 80 -9.79 15.10 9.60
CA VAL A 80 -8.53 15.82 9.82
C VAL A 80 -8.28 16.97 8.84
N ARG A 81 -9.29 17.36 8.03
CA ARG A 81 -9.22 18.45 7.05
C ARG A 81 -8.09 18.30 6.02
N LEU A 82 -7.89 17.08 5.52
CA LEU A 82 -6.94 16.78 4.45
C LEU A 82 -7.65 16.72 3.10
N ASP A 83 -7.26 17.62 2.20
CA ASP A 83 -7.80 17.71 0.84
C ASP A 83 -6.95 16.93 -0.19
N LYS A 84 -5.67 16.70 0.14
CA LYS A 84 -4.72 15.90 -0.63
C LYS A 84 -3.58 15.42 0.27
N LEU A 85 -3.11 14.21 0.04
CA LEU A 85 -1.98 13.60 0.71
C LEU A 85 -0.75 13.72 -0.21
N SER A 86 0.32 14.36 0.24
CA SER A 86 1.58 14.44 -0.51
C SER A 86 2.70 13.79 0.28
N ALA A 87 3.40 12.83 -0.31
CA ALA A 87 4.72 12.41 0.17
C ALA A 87 5.72 13.44 -0.38
N ARG A 88 6.45 14.10 0.52
CA ARG A 88 7.63 14.89 0.19
C ARG A 88 8.87 14.05 0.39
#